data_AF-A0A9E7F703-F1
#
_entry.id   AF-A0A9E7F703-F1
#
_cell.length_a   1.000
_cell.length_b   1.000
_cell.length_c   1.000
_cell.angle_alpha   90.00
_cell.angle_beta   90.00
_cell.angle_gamma   90.00
#
_symmetry.space_group_name_H-M   'P 1'
#
loop_
_entity.id
_entity.type
_entity.pdbx_description
1 polymer ?
#
loop_
_entity_poly.entity_id
_entity_poly.type
_entity_poly.pdbx_seq_one_letter_code
_entity_poly.pdbx_strand_id
1 'polypeptide(L)'
;MAPSLQQQQRRPLSFVSMKPQPCSPAPVSIAELQMHPPFQVSHGLRLTAEEKRRHRRATQSKTLLSSASSVLHEELVAVVNHQRDEIEKLLLAQEEQRRRALAERRQRHYRALLNAAEESATRRLREKEAEVGRLARRRGELENRLALLRTETMAWQAKAMADQVTAAALNAQLEKAAAAPERKEMSGDSPPAEDAESGYEDPDRVERERACRSCHYRRASVVLLPCRHLCLCDACDAASDSCPVCRFVTTGSVRVLS
;
A
#
# COMPACT_ATOMS: atom_id res chain seq x y z
N MET A 1 -7.35 -26.48 -12.98
CA MET A 1 -6.03 -25.84 -12.78
C MET A 1 -6.26 -24.36 -12.56
N ALA A 2 -6.15 -23.90 -11.31
CA ALA A 2 -6.39 -22.53 -10.89
C ALA A 2 -5.08 -21.73 -10.90
N PRO A 3 -5.07 -20.44 -11.27
CA PRO A 3 -3.89 -19.61 -11.12
C PRO A 3 -3.83 -19.04 -9.69
N SER A 4 -2.61 -19.05 -9.19
CA SER A 4 -2.15 -18.68 -7.86
C SER A 4 -2.48 -17.23 -7.49
N LEU A 5 -3.22 -17.06 -6.40
CA LEU A 5 -3.39 -15.78 -5.71
C LEU A 5 -2.05 -15.36 -5.11
N GLN A 6 -1.41 -14.38 -5.74
CA GLN A 6 -0.17 -13.80 -5.26
C GLN A 6 -0.47 -12.96 -4.01
N GLN A 7 -0.03 -13.49 -2.88
CA GLN A 7 -0.19 -12.98 -1.54
C GLN A 7 0.51 -11.62 -1.40
N GLN A 8 -0.23 -10.54 -1.59
CA GLN A 8 0.25 -9.19 -1.34
C GLN A 8 0.32 -8.99 0.18
N GLN A 9 1.50 -9.23 0.74
CA GLN A 9 1.82 -9.01 2.15
C GLN A 9 1.47 -7.58 2.54
N ARG A 10 0.32 -7.41 3.21
CA ARG A 10 0.03 -6.22 4.00
C ARG A 10 1.01 -6.22 5.17
N ARG A 11 2.11 -5.45 5.04
CA ARG A 11 2.93 -5.09 6.20
C ARG A 11 2.01 -4.44 7.24
N PRO A 12 2.03 -4.89 8.51
CA PRO A 12 1.29 -4.21 9.56
C PRO A 12 1.89 -2.81 9.72
N LEU A 13 1.05 -1.79 9.58
CA LEU A 13 1.40 -0.42 9.94
C LEU A 13 1.64 -0.41 11.45
N SER A 14 2.89 -0.26 11.87
CA SER A 14 3.24 -0.01 13.25
C SER A 14 2.61 1.31 13.67
N PHE A 15 1.49 1.24 14.40
CA PHE A 15 0.97 2.36 15.15
C PHE A 15 2.06 2.80 16.13
N VAL A 16 2.61 3.99 15.91
CA VAL A 16 3.50 4.63 16.88
C VAL A 16 2.64 4.97 18.09
N SER A 17 2.71 4.13 19.11
CA SER A 17 2.08 4.36 20.40
C SER A 17 2.80 5.53 21.09
N MET A 18 2.30 6.75 20.89
CA MET A 18 2.74 7.92 21.62
C MET A 18 2.09 7.89 23.01
N LYS A 19 2.74 7.20 23.94
CA LYS A 19 2.40 7.24 25.36
C LYS A 19 2.76 8.65 25.87
N PRO A 20 1.84 9.43 26.47
CA PRO A 20 2.21 10.68 27.11
C PRO A 20 3.08 10.37 28.34
N GLN A 21 4.31 10.91 28.36
CA GLN A 21 5.14 10.92 29.57
C GLN A 21 4.61 11.99 30.53
N PRO A 22 4.28 11.65 31.79
CA PRO A 22 4.17 12.63 32.84
C PRO A 22 5.58 13.00 33.32
N CYS A 23 6.03 14.22 33.02
CA CYS A 23 7.12 14.84 33.77
C CYS A 23 6.57 15.26 35.13
N SER A 24 6.86 14.50 36.19
CA SER A 24 6.77 15.00 37.55
C SER A 24 8.09 15.70 37.92
N PRO A 25 8.07 16.92 38.47
CA PRO A 25 9.17 17.40 39.29
C PRO A 25 9.04 16.77 40.68
N ALA A 26 10.09 16.11 41.17
CA ALA A 26 10.19 15.71 42.56
C ALA A 26 10.32 16.97 43.45
N PRO A 27 9.63 17.06 44.59
CA PRO A 27 9.84 18.15 45.53
C PRO A 27 11.17 17.92 46.28
N VAL A 28 12.06 18.91 46.20
CA VAL A 28 13.24 18.97 47.07
C VAL A 28 12.78 19.54 48.41
N SER A 29 12.82 18.71 49.46
CA SER A 29 12.51 19.12 50.83
C SER A 29 13.66 19.96 51.38
N ILE A 30 13.49 21.28 51.45
CA ILE A 30 14.40 22.19 52.17
C ILE A 30 13.88 22.28 53.61
N ALA A 31 14.17 21.26 54.40
CA ALA A 31 13.89 21.24 55.83
C ALA A 31 15.12 20.72 56.57
N GLU A 32 16.27 21.38 56.38
CA GLU A 32 17.50 21.09 57.14
C GLU A 32 18.45 22.31 57.09
N LEU A 33 18.04 23.41 57.71
CA LEU A 33 18.97 24.39 58.25
C LEU A 33 18.61 24.60 59.72
N GLN A 34 19.06 23.67 60.55
CA GLN A 34 19.11 23.82 62.00
C GLN A 34 19.99 25.03 62.34
N MET A 35 19.36 26.10 62.82
CA MET A 35 20.06 27.16 63.54
C MET A 35 20.25 26.72 64.99
N HIS A 36 21.50 26.49 65.38
CA HIS A 36 21.91 26.32 66.76
C HIS A 36 21.61 27.59 67.59
N PRO A 37 21.27 27.46 68.89
CA PRO A 37 21.08 28.61 69.77
C PRO A 37 22.44 29.23 70.15
N PRO A 38 22.55 30.54 70.40
CA PRO A 38 23.80 31.11 70.85
C PRO A 38 24.03 30.82 72.34
N PHE A 39 25.26 30.42 72.62
CA PHE A 39 25.86 30.24 73.93
C PHE A 39 25.70 31.49 74.81
N GLN A 40 25.19 31.32 76.03
CA GLN A 40 25.37 32.30 77.09
C GLN A 40 26.78 32.15 77.68
N VAL A 41 27.58 33.21 77.60
CA VAL A 41 28.83 33.32 78.36
C VAL A 41 28.75 34.61 79.18
N SER A 42 28.49 34.45 80.47
CA SER A 42 28.59 35.52 81.46
C SER A 42 30.06 35.75 81.80
N HIS A 43 30.62 36.87 81.35
CA HIS A 43 31.82 37.44 81.96
C HIS A 43 31.41 38.55 82.91
N GLY A 44 31.58 38.30 84.21
CA GLY A 44 31.45 39.31 85.24
C GLY A 44 32.60 40.30 85.22
N LEU A 45 32.29 41.58 85.39
CA LEU A 45 33.19 42.60 85.91
C LEU A 45 32.36 43.65 86.65
N ARG A 46 32.59 43.74 87.95
CA ARG A 46 32.12 44.82 88.83
C ARG A 46 32.78 46.13 88.38
N LEU A 47 31.98 47.17 88.11
CA LEU A 47 32.46 48.55 88.12
C LEU A 47 31.49 49.43 88.93
N THR A 48 32.11 50.32 89.69
CA THR A 48 31.56 51.11 90.79
C THR A 48 30.81 52.35 90.32
N ALA A 49 30.02 52.89 91.25
CA ALA A 49 29.07 53.98 91.07
C ALA A 49 29.71 55.34 90.73
N GLU A 50 30.00 55.58 89.44
CA GLU A 50 30.17 56.94 88.88
C GLU A 50 29.56 57.10 87.47
N GLU A 51 28.65 56.21 87.07
CA GLU A 51 28.11 56.13 85.70
C GLU A 51 26.82 56.91 85.43
N LYS A 52 26.23 57.60 86.41
CA LYS A 52 24.90 58.23 86.26
C LYS A 52 24.87 59.53 85.44
N ARG A 53 26.01 60.21 85.23
CA ARG A 53 26.08 61.48 84.46
C ARG A 53 26.51 61.30 82.99
N ARG A 54 27.30 60.27 82.66
CA ARG A 54 27.62 59.91 81.26
C ARG A 54 26.48 59.15 80.56
N HIS A 55 25.64 58.44 81.31
CA HIS A 55 24.49 57.70 80.77
C HIS A 55 23.42 58.59 80.13
N ARG A 56 23.18 59.83 80.60
CA ARG A 56 22.17 60.75 80.01
C ARG A 56 22.59 61.35 78.66
N ARG A 57 23.87 61.64 78.47
CA ARG A 57 24.41 62.14 77.19
C ARG A 57 24.59 61.00 76.18
N ALA A 58 25.00 59.82 76.65
CA ALA A 58 25.09 58.60 75.84
C ALA A 58 23.72 58.05 75.43
N THR A 59 22.67 58.18 76.25
CA THR A 59 21.31 57.77 75.87
C THR A 59 20.72 58.66 74.78
N GLN A 60 20.89 59.99 74.85
CA GLN A 60 20.46 60.91 73.78
C GLN A 60 21.18 60.65 72.44
N SER A 61 22.50 60.44 72.46
CA SER A 61 23.25 60.10 71.24
C SER A 61 22.90 58.70 70.71
N LYS A 62 22.70 57.70 71.59
CA LYS A 62 22.23 56.36 71.20
C LYS A 62 20.82 56.37 70.60
N THR A 63 19.91 57.19 71.12
CA THR A 63 18.57 57.34 70.53
C THR A 63 18.62 57.95 69.13
N LEU A 64 19.43 58.99 68.89
CA LEU A 64 19.55 59.61 67.57
C LEU A 64 20.23 58.68 66.54
N LEU A 65 21.25 57.92 66.96
CA LEU A 65 21.92 56.91 66.13
C LEU A 65 21.01 55.70 65.85
N SER A 66 20.20 55.28 66.83
CA SER A 66 19.19 54.23 66.67
C SER A 66 18.09 54.65 65.69
N SER A 67 17.63 55.90 65.76
CA SER A 67 16.65 56.47 64.83
C SER A 67 17.19 56.60 63.40
N ALA A 68 18.45 57.02 63.23
CA ALA A 68 19.08 57.07 61.91
C ALA A 68 19.32 55.67 61.34
N SER A 69 19.69 54.70 62.20
CA SER A 69 19.87 53.30 61.81
C SER A 69 18.55 52.63 61.42
N SER A 70 17.43 52.97 62.06
CA SER A 70 16.11 52.44 61.68
C SER A 70 15.65 52.96 60.32
N VAL A 71 15.93 54.23 60.00
CA VAL A 71 15.55 54.82 58.70
C VAL A 71 16.34 54.18 57.55
N LEU A 72 17.65 53.98 57.72
CA LEU A 72 18.48 53.31 56.70
C LEU A 72 18.12 51.82 56.55
N HIS A 73 17.70 51.16 57.63
CA HIS A 73 17.22 49.79 57.57
C HIS A 73 15.89 49.68 56.80
N GLU A 74 14.96 50.60 57.05
CA GLU A 74 13.69 50.68 56.33
C GLU A 74 13.90 50.90 54.82
N GLU A 75 14.84 51.78 54.46
CA GLU A 75 15.19 52.07 53.06
C GLU A 75 15.87 50.86 52.37
N LEU A 76 16.77 50.17 53.08
CA LEU A 76 17.38 48.93 52.58
C LEU A 76 16.33 47.83 52.36
N VAL A 77 15.39 47.66 53.31
CA VAL A 77 14.29 46.69 53.19
C VAL A 77 13.39 47.04 52.00
N ALA A 78 13.10 48.32 51.77
CA ALA A 78 12.34 48.78 50.61
C ALA A 78 13.04 48.43 49.28
N VAL A 79 14.36 48.66 49.19
CA VAL A 79 15.16 48.32 48.00
C VAL A 79 15.19 46.80 47.76
N VAL A 80 15.39 45.99 48.81
CA VAL A 80 15.40 44.52 48.70
C VAL A 80 14.03 43.99 48.26
N ASN A 81 12.94 44.52 48.82
CA ASN A 81 11.59 44.15 48.41
C ASN A 81 11.32 44.56 46.95
N HIS A 82 11.75 45.76 46.54
CA HIS A 82 11.60 46.22 45.17
C HIS A 82 12.33 45.29 44.19
N GLN A 83 13.60 44.95 44.47
CA GLN A 83 14.38 44.03 43.65
C GLN A 83 13.76 42.63 43.61
N ARG A 84 13.23 42.12 44.74
CA ARG A 84 12.52 40.84 44.78
C ARG A 84 11.31 40.85 43.85
N ASP A 85 10.49 41.91 43.91
CA ASP A 85 9.28 42.02 43.11
C ASP A 85 9.59 42.19 41.61
N GLU A 86 10.69 42.88 41.27
CA GLU A 86 11.19 42.95 39.89
C GLU A 86 11.63 41.58 39.37
N ILE A 87 12.39 40.83 40.17
CA ILE A 87 12.81 39.47 39.83
C ILE A 87 11.58 38.57 39.62
N GLU A 88 10.61 38.62 40.52
CA GLU A 88 9.38 37.81 40.41
C GLU A 88 8.59 38.15 39.15
N LYS A 89 8.44 39.44 38.80
CA LYS A 89 7.80 39.88 37.55
C LYS A 89 8.53 39.35 36.32
N LEU A 90 9.86 39.40 36.30
CA LEU A 90 10.66 38.88 35.20
C LEU A 90 10.51 37.36 35.07
N LEU A 91 10.54 36.63 36.18
CA LEU A 91 10.34 35.19 36.19
C LEU A 91 8.97 34.80 35.62
N LEU A 92 7.90 35.46 36.08
CA LEU A 92 6.54 35.22 35.58
C LEU A 92 6.43 35.54 34.08
N ALA A 93 7.03 36.64 33.61
CA ALA A 93 7.03 37.00 32.20
C ALA A 93 7.77 35.96 31.34
N GLN A 94 8.93 35.48 31.79
CA GLN A 94 9.70 34.45 31.09
C GLN A 94 8.99 33.10 31.08
N GLU A 95 8.36 32.72 32.19
CA GLU A 95 7.56 31.50 32.27
C GLU A 95 6.41 31.55 31.26
N GLU A 96 5.67 32.64 31.24
CA GLU A 96 4.53 32.83 30.36
C GLU A 96 4.96 32.83 28.88
N GLN A 97 6.07 33.50 28.56
CA GLN A 97 6.65 33.49 27.21
C GLN A 97 7.02 32.07 26.78
N ARG A 98 7.69 31.30 27.64
CA ARG A 98 8.07 29.92 27.35
C ARG A 98 6.85 29.02 27.23
N ARG A 99 5.83 29.21 28.08
CA ARG A 99 4.56 28.47 28.03
C ARG A 99 3.85 28.67 26.70
N ARG A 100 3.74 29.92 26.24
CA ARG A 100 3.17 30.28 24.93
C ARG A 100 3.95 29.67 23.78
N ALA A 101 5.28 29.84 23.77
CA ALA A 101 6.14 29.29 22.71
C ALA A 101 6.02 27.76 22.59
N LEU A 102 5.96 27.05 23.72
CA LEU A 102 5.76 25.60 23.72
C LEU A 102 4.37 25.21 23.24
N ALA A 103 3.33 25.94 23.64
CA ALA A 103 1.96 25.70 23.18
C ALA A 103 1.85 25.89 21.66
N GLU A 104 2.40 26.98 21.12
CA GLU A 104 2.45 27.24 19.69
C GLU A 104 3.23 26.17 18.93
N ARG A 105 4.42 25.77 19.43
CA ARG A 105 5.22 24.73 18.79
C ARG A 105 4.48 23.39 18.75
N ARG A 106 3.83 23.00 19.85
CA ARG A 106 2.99 21.79 19.89
C ARG A 106 1.84 21.90 18.90
N GLN A 107 1.13 23.03 18.87
CA GLN A 107 0.01 23.25 17.95
C GLN A 107 0.45 23.15 16.49
N ARG A 108 1.56 23.78 16.11
CA ARG A 108 2.14 23.68 14.77
C ARG A 108 2.53 22.25 14.43
N HIS A 109 3.16 21.54 15.37
CA HIS A 109 3.58 20.16 15.15
C HIS A 109 2.37 19.23 14.93
N TYR A 110 1.33 19.32 15.78
CA TYR A 110 0.11 18.53 15.59
C TYR A 110 -0.59 18.84 14.28
N ARG A 111 -0.73 20.12 13.91
CA ARG A 111 -1.29 20.51 12.61
C ARG A 111 -0.51 19.94 11.44
N ALA A 112 0.82 20.04 11.46
CA ALA A 112 1.65 19.49 10.40
C ALA A 112 1.52 17.97 10.26
N LEU A 113 1.46 17.25 11.39
CA LEU A 113 1.25 15.80 11.38
C LEU A 113 -0.14 15.41 10.83
N LEU A 114 -1.19 16.13 11.24
CA LEU A 114 -2.54 15.88 10.74
C LEU A 114 -2.63 16.17 9.24
N ASN A 115 -2.13 17.32 8.79
CA ASN A 115 -2.13 17.67 7.36
C ASN A 115 -1.36 16.64 6.53
N ALA A 116 -0.18 16.20 6.98
CA ALA A 116 0.61 15.19 6.28
C ALA A 116 -0.13 13.84 6.20
N ALA A 117 -0.83 13.45 7.27
CA ALA A 117 -1.66 12.24 7.29
C ALA A 117 -2.87 12.37 6.33
N GLU A 118 -3.54 13.50 6.33
CA GLU A 118 -4.66 13.82 5.43
C GLU A 118 -4.22 13.85 3.96
N GLU A 119 -3.10 14.49 3.63
CA GLU A 119 -2.52 14.51 2.28
C GLU A 119 -2.18 13.10 1.80
N SER A 120 -1.58 12.28 2.66
CA SER A 120 -1.27 10.88 2.34
C SER A 120 -2.55 10.06 2.12
N ALA A 121 -3.57 10.23 2.97
CA ALA A 121 -4.85 9.55 2.85
C ALA A 121 -5.58 9.96 1.56
N THR A 122 -5.68 11.26 1.29
CA THR A 122 -6.34 11.78 0.09
C THR A 122 -5.61 11.36 -1.20
N ARG A 123 -4.28 11.34 -1.22
CA ARG A 123 -3.52 10.81 -2.37
C ARG A 123 -3.84 9.34 -2.63
N ARG A 124 -3.81 8.50 -1.59
CA ARG A 124 -4.12 7.07 -1.70
C ARG A 124 -5.56 6.81 -2.14
N LEU A 125 -6.51 7.62 -1.68
CA LEU A 125 -7.90 7.55 -2.12
C LEU A 125 -8.01 7.84 -3.62
N ARG A 126 -7.39 8.93 -4.10
CA ARG A 126 -7.38 9.27 -5.54
C ARG A 126 -6.75 8.19 -6.40
N GLU A 127 -5.64 7.61 -5.96
CA GLU A 127 -4.99 6.49 -6.66
C GLU A 127 -5.93 5.28 -6.78
N LYS A 128 -6.66 4.96 -5.71
CA LYS A 128 -7.63 3.85 -5.68
C LYS A 128 -8.87 4.15 -6.51
N GLU A 129 -9.40 5.37 -6.46
CA GLU A 129 -10.50 5.82 -7.32
C GLU A 129 -10.11 5.73 -8.81
N ALA A 130 -8.89 6.13 -9.15
CA ALA A 130 -8.37 5.98 -10.51
C ALA A 130 -8.23 4.51 -10.94
N GLU A 131 -7.81 3.63 -10.03
CA GLU A 131 -7.77 2.17 -10.27
C GLU A 131 -9.16 1.60 -10.50
N VAL A 132 -10.13 1.92 -9.64
CA VAL A 132 -11.54 1.54 -9.80
C VAL A 132 -12.08 2.06 -11.12
N GLY A 133 -11.80 3.30 -11.49
CA GLY A 133 -12.20 3.88 -12.77
C GLY A 133 -11.62 3.14 -13.97
N ARG A 134 -10.35 2.71 -13.93
CA ARG A 134 -9.74 1.88 -14.99
C ARG A 134 -10.43 0.53 -15.11
N LEU A 135 -10.68 -0.15 -13.98
CA LEU A 135 -11.34 -1.45 -13.97
C LEU A 135 -12.80 -1.35 -14.42
N ALA A 136 -13.51 -0.27 -14.06
CA ALA A 136 -14.88 -0.02 -14.51
C ALA A 136 -14.95 0.17 -16.03
N ARG A 137 -14.02 0.93 -16.63
CA ARG A 137 -13.93 1.05 -18.09
C ARG A 137 -13.71 -0.30 -18.76
N ARG A 138 -12.73 -1.07 -18.26
CA ARG A 138 -12.45 -2.41 -18.81
C ARG A 138 -13.63 -3.36 -18.66
N ARG A 139 -14.31 -3.32 -17.52
CA ARG A 139 -15.53 -4.10 -17.28
C ARG A 139 -16.60 -3.75 -18.32
N GLY A 140 -16.85 -2.46 -18.58
CA GLY A 140 -17.79 -2.01 -19.60
C GLY A 140 -17.40 -2.46 -21.02
N GLU A 141 -16.12 -2.38 -21.40
CA GLU A 141 -15.63 -2.91 -22.68
C GLU A 141 -15.92 -4.40 -22.85
N LEU A 142 -15.69 -5.19 -21.79
CA LEU A 142 -15.92 -6.63 -21.81
C LEU A 142 -17.41 -6.97 -21.84
N GLU A 143 -18.25 -6.25 -21.10
CA GLU A 143 -19.70 -6.40 -21.12
C GLU A 143 -20.27 -6.10 -22.51
N ASN A 144 -19.78 -5.05 -23.18
CA ASN A 144 -20.17 -4.72 -24.56
C ASN A 144 -19.76 -5.80 -25.56
N ARG A 145 -18.53 -6.32 -25.46
CA ARG A 145 -18.07 -7.44 -26.31
C ARG A 145 -18.91 -8.70 -26.10
N LEU A 146 -19.24 -9.00 -24.84
CA LEU A 146 -20.08 -10.13 -24.51
C LEU A 146 -21.50 -9.97 -25.08
N ALA A 147 -22.07 -8.76 -25.01
CA ALA A 147 -23.37 -8.47 -25.62
C ALA A 147 -23.34 -8.67 -27.14
N LEU A 148 -22.30 -8.16 -27.82
CA LEU A 148 -22.13 -8.35 -29.26
C LEU A 148 -22.03 -9.83 -29.64
N LEU A 149 -21.12 -10.58 -29.00
CA LEU A 149 -20.94 -12.01 -29.27
C LEU A 149 -22.22 -12.82 -29.01
N ARG A 150 -23.00 -12.45 -27.99
CA ARG A 150 -24.31 -13.06 -27.74
C ARG A 150 -25.27 -12.82 -28.90
N THR A 151 -25.36 -11.59 -29.39
CA THR A 151 -26.24 -11.29 -30.54
C THR A 151 -25.80 -12.00 -31.82
N GLU A 152 -24.49 -12.06 -32.09
CA GLU A 152 -23.95 -12.81 -33.23
C GLU A 152 -24.24 -14.31 -33.11
N THR A 153 -24.03 -14.88 -31.93
CA THR A 153 -24.32 -16.31 -31.67
C THR A 153 -25.79 -16.62 -31.91
N MET A 154 -26.70 -15.78 -31.42
CA MET A 154 -28.14 -15.94 -31.64
C MET A 154 -28.51 -15.83 -33.12
N ALA A 155 -27.91 -14.89 -33.85
CA ALA A 155 -28.16 -14.74 -35.28
C ALA A 155 -27.70 -15.96 -36.08
N TRP A 156 -26.51 -16.49 -35.77
CA TRP A 156 -26.00 -17.71 -36.40
C TRP A 156 -26.85 -18.94 -36.06
N GLN A 157 -27.30 -19.07 -34.81
CA GLN A 157 -28.21 -20.14 -34.41
C GLN A 157 -29.55 -20.04 -35.16
N ALA A 158 -30.15 -18.86 -35.24
CA ALA A 158 -31.40 -18.65 -35.97
C ALA A 158 -31.24 -19.02 -37.46
N LYS A 159 -30.12 -18.65 -38.07
CA LYS A 159 -29.81 -19.02 -39.45
C LYS A 159 -29.64 -20.53 -39.62
N ALA A 160 -28.86 -21.18 -38.76
CA ALA A 160 -28.67 -22.63 -38.80
C ALA A 160 -30.00 -23.39 -38.65
N MET A 161 -30.90 -22.92 -37.77
CA MET A 161 -32.24 -23.51 -37.61
C MET A 161 -33.11 -23.31 -38.86
N ALA A 162 -33.08 -22.12 -39.47
CA ALA A 162 -33.79 -21.87 -40.73
C ALA A 162 -33.26 -22.78 -41.85
N ASP A 163 -31.94 -22.88 -41.99
CA ASP A 163 -31.28 -23.75 -42.96
C ASP A 163 -31.67 -25.23 -42.72
N GLN A 164 -31.70 -25.68 -41.45
CA GLN A 164 -32.15 -27.03 -41.09
C GLN A 164 -33.61 -27.29 -41.51
N VAL A 165 -34.52 -26.35 -41.26
CA VAL A 165 -35.93 -26.47 -41.67
C VAL A 165 -36.03 -26.53 -43.19
N THR A 166 -35.28 -25.70 -43.93
CA THR A 166 -35.28 -25.74 -45.40
C THR A 166 -34.74 -27.06 -45.95
N ALA A 167 -33.64 -27.57 -45.39
CA ALA A 167 -33.05 -28.84 -45.78
C ALA A 167 -34.00 -30.01 -45.51
N ALA A 168 -34.65 -30.04 -44.35
CA ALA A 168 -35.65 -31.06 -44.01
C ALA A 168 -36.85 -31.03 -44.98
N ALA A 169 -37.33 -29.84 -45.35
CA ALA A 169 -38.41 -29.68 -46.32
C ALA A 169 -38.01 -30.18 -47.71
N LEU A 170 -36.80 -29.85 -48.18
CA LEU A 170 -36.27 -30.35 -49.45
C LEU A 170 -36.10 -31.88 -49.43
N ASN A 171 -35.58 -32.44 -48.34
CA ASN A 171 -35.43 -33.89 -48.20
C ASN A 171 -36.79 -34.61 -48.28
N ALA A 172 -37.81 -34.06 -47.59
CA ALA A 172 -39.17 -34.60 -47.68
C ALA A 172 -39.78 -34.50 -49.09
N GLN A 173 -39.37 -33.52 -49.91
CA GLN A 173 -39.78 -33.43 -51.32
C GLN A 173 -39.09 -34.48 -52.18
N LEU A 174 -37.79 -34.72 -51.96
CA LEU A 174 -37.03 -35.76 -52.67
C LEU A 174 -37.60 -37.15 -52.39
N GLU A 175 -37.89 -37.49 -51.13
CA GLU A 175 -38.53 -38.75 -50.75
C GLU A 175 -39.88 -38.95 -51.45
N LYS A 176 -40.70 -37.90 -51.54
CA LYS A 176 -41.99 -37.96 -52.26
C LYS A 176 -41.82 -38.16 -53.77
N ALA A 177 -40.81 -37.53 -54.37
CA ALA A 177 -40.50 -37.68 -55.80
C ALA A 177 -39.95 -39.08 -56.11
N ALA A 178 -39.13 -39.64 -55.23
CA ALA A 178 -38.62 -41.01 -55.35
C ALA A 178 -39.71 -42.07 -55.14
N ALA A 179 -40.71 -41.79 -54.30
CA ALA A 179 -41.86 -42.67 -54.08
C ALA A 179 -42.98 -42.55 -55.12
N ALA A 180 -42.88 -41.62 -56.09
CA ALA A 180 -43.83 -41.53 -57.20
C ALA A 180 -43.63 -42.73 -58.15
N PRO A 181 -44.70 -43.43 -58.58
CA PRO A 181 -44.55 -44.63 -59.40
C PRO A 181 -43.91 -44.27 -60.74
N GLU A 182 -42.78 -44.89 -61.03
CA GLU A 182 -42.22 -44.94 -62.38
C GLU A 182 -43.30 -45.44 -63.34
N ARG A 183 -43.64 -44.61 -64.32
CA ARG A 183 -44.42 -45.04 -65.48
C ARG A 183 -43.52 -45.95 -66.29
N LYS A 184 -43.57 -47.23 -65.93
CA LYS A 184 -42.78 -48.34 -66.43
C LYS A 184 -42.93 -48.49 -67.95
N GLU A 185 -41.93 -48.06 -68.72
CA GLU A 185 -41.62 -48.65 -70.01
C GLU A 185 -40.22 -49.29 -69.97
N MET A 186 -40.26 -50.62 -70.03
CA MET A 186 -39.35 -51.53 -70.75
C MET A 186 -37.85 -51.59 -70.40
N SER A 187 -37.52 -52.69 -69.71
CA SER A 187 -36.40 -53.62 -69.98
C SER A 187 -34.96 -53.12 -69.90
N GLY A 188 -34.20 -53.69 -68.96
CA GLY A 188 -32.74 -53.66 -68.99
C GLY A 188 -32.10 -54.17 -67.70
N ASP A 189 -31.92 -55.47 -67.62
CA ASP A 189 -31.16 -56.21 -66.60
C ASP A 189 -29.70 -55.68 -66.47
N SER A 190 -29.28 -55.26 -65.27
CA SER A 190 -27.85 -55.11 -64.86
C SER A 190 -27.66 -54.78 -63.37
N PRO A 191 -26.49 -55.12 -62.78
CA PRO A 191 -26.34 -55.63 -61.39
C PRO A 191 -26.12 -54.53 -60.33
N PRO A 192 -26.13 -54.87 -59.02
CA PRO A 192 -25.96 -53.89 -57.95
C PRO A 192 -24.53 -53.36 -57.93
N ALA A 193 -24.38 -52.06 -58.18
CA ALA A 193 -23.15 -51.34 -57.89
C ALA A 193 -23.10 -51.11 -56.37
N GLU A 194 -22.31 -51.91 -55.66
CA GLU A 194 -21.92 -51.56 -54.30
C GLU A 194 -21.07 -50.30 -54.33
N ASP A 195 -21.47 -49.36 -53.49
CA ASP A 195 -20.87 -48.08 -53.22
C ASP A 195 -19.44 -48.28 -52.68
N ALA A 196 -18.47 -48.19 -53.59
CA ALA A 196 -17.06 -48.24 -53.26
C ALA A 196 -16.65 -46.89 -52.65
N GLU A 197 -16.78 -46.80 -51.32
CA GLU A 197 -16.24 -45.73 -50.50
C GLU A 197 -14.70 -45.76 -50.54
N SER A 198 -14.12 -45.27 -51.64
CA SER A 198 -12.68 -45.07 -51.79
C SER A 198 -12.27 -43.75 -51.14
N GLY A 199 -11.99 -43.81 -49.84
CA GLY A 199 -11.19 -42.80 -49.16
C GLY A 199 -9.76 -42.86 -49.69
N TYR A 200 -9.47 -42.14 -50.78
CA TYR A 200 -8.10 -41.96 -51.26
C TYR A 200 -7.33 -41.08 -50.26
N GLU A 201 -6.72 -41.70 -49.25
CA GLU A 201 -5.74 -41.04 -48.40
C GLU A 201 -4.47 -40.84 -49.22
N ASP A 202 -4.30 -39.62 -49.73
CA ASP A 202 -3.10 -39.18 -50.44
C ASP A 202 -1.85 -39.40 -49.56
N PRO A 203 -0.96 -40.37 -49.89
CA PRO A 203 0.22 -40.68 -49.08
C PRO A 203 1.19 -39.48 -48.99
N ASP A 204 1.17 -38.55 -49.96
CA ASP A 204 1.99 -37.34 -49.93
C ASP A 204 1.53 -36.34 -48.86
N ARG A 205 0.25 -36.39 -48.45
CA ARG A 205 -0.29 -35.51 -47.40
C ARG A 205 0.27 -35.85 -46.03
N VAL A 206 0.43 -37.15 -45.74
CA VAL A 206 0.94 -37.67 -44.47
C VAL A 206 2.44 -37.40 -44.31
N GLU A 207 3.21 -37.45 -45.39
CA GLU A 207 4.65 -37.14 -45.37
C GLU A 207 4.92 -35.64 -45.19
N ARG A 208 4.09 -34.78 -45.79
CA ARG A 208 4.17 -33.32 -45.62
C ARG A 208 3.83 -32.86 -44.21
N GLU A 209 2.93 -33.58 -43.53
CA GLU A 209 2.58 -33.31 -42.13
C GLU A 209 3.71 -33.64 -41.16
N ARG A 210 4.61 -34.56 -41.53
CA ARG A 210 5.76 -35.01 -40.73
C ARG A 210 7.11 -34.40 -41.17
N ALA A 211 7.13 -33.45 -42.10
CA ALA A 211 8.35 -32.78 -42.52
C ALA A 211 8.80 -31.68 -41.54
N CYS A 212 10.11 -31.47 -41.43
CA CYS A 212 10.70 -30.37 -40.67
C CYS A 212 10.22 -29.04 -41.24
N ARG A 213 9.67 -28.18 -40.37
CA ARG A 213 9.12 -26.86 -40.72
C ARG A 213 10.17 -25.78 -41.01
N SER A 214 11.45 -26.11 -40.88
CA SER A 214 12.57 -25.21 -41.19
C SER A 214 13.18 -25.56 -42.55
N CYS A 215 13.64 -26.81 -42.75
CA CYS A 215 14.29 -27.21 -44.00
C CYS A 215 13.38 -27.90 -45.02
N HIS A 216 12.18 -28.35 -44.62
CA HIS A 216 11.22 -29.09 -45.44
C HIS A 216 11.72 -30.38 -46.11
N TYR A 217 12.98 -30.76 -45.88
CA TYR A 217 13.64 -31.89 -46.55
C TYR A 217 13.75 -33.14 -45.67
N ARG A 218 13.95 -32.95 -44.36
CA ARG A 218 14.05 -34.06 -43.39
C ARG A 218 12.76 -34.21 -42.61
N ARG A 219 12.48 -35.42 -42.12
CA ARG A 219 11.38 -35.67 -41.18
C ARG A 219 11.61 -34.90 -39.87
N ALA A 220 10.52 -34.39 -39.30
CA ALA A 220 10.53 -33.79 -37.98
C ALA A 220 10.69 -34.90 -36.93
N SER A 221 11.73 -34.77 -36.12
CA SER A 221 12.11 -35.73 -35.07
C SER A 221 12.34 -35.05 -33.71
N VAL A 222 12.09 -33.74 -33.62
CA VAL A 222 12.34 -32.94 -32.43
C VAL A 222 11.08 -32.23 -31.95
N VAL A 223 10.78 -32.42 -30.66
CA VAL A 223 9.71 -31.74 -29.91
C VAL A 223 10.29 -30.56 -29.15
N LEU A 224 9.73 -29.37 -29.34
CA LEU A 224 10.20 -28.14 -28.68
C LEU A 224 9.41 -27.85 -27.39
N LEU A 225 10.11 -27.56 -26.29
CA LEU A 225 9.51 -27.21 -25.01
C LEU A 225 9.51 -25.68 -24.78
N PRO A 226 8.48 -25.12 -24.12
CA PRO A 226 7.34 -25.82 -23.50
C PRO A 226 6.14 -26.11 -24.43
N CYS A 227 6.19 -25.70 -25.70
CA CYS A 227 5.02 -25.76 -26.59
C CYS A 227 4.62 -27.16 -27.09
N ARG A 228 5.50 -28.16 -26.94
CA ARG A 228 5.31 -29.57 -27.31
C ARG A 228 5.03 -29.84 -28.80
N HIS A 229 5.35 -28.93 -29.70
CA HIS A 229 5.22 -29.17 -31.14
C HIS A 229 6.39 -30.00 -31.67
N LEU A 230 6.08 -31.12 -32.33
CA LEU A 230 6.99 -31.91 -33.15
C LEU A 230 7.11 -31.25 -34.53
N CYS A 231 8.18 -30.49 -34.77
CA CYS A 231 8.25 -29.65 -35.97
C CYS A 231 9.64 -29.43 -36.56
N LEU A 232 10.72 -29.84 -35.89
CA LEU A 232 12.09 -29.70 -36.40
C LEU A 232 12.77 -31.05 -36.59
N CYS A 233 13.74 -31.12 -37.50
CA CYS A 233 14.71 -32.20 -37.54
C CYS A 233 15.87 -31.90 -36.57
N ASP A 234 16.62 -32.93 -36.23
CA ASP A 234 17.78 -32.89 -35.32
C ASP A 234 18.84 -31.84 -35.69
N ALA A 235 19.07 -31.60 -36.98
CA ALA A 235 20.01 -30.60 -37.45
C ALA A 235 19.45 -29.16 -37.46
N CYS A 236 18.13 -28.98 -37.57
CA CYS A 236 17.50 -27.65 -37.49
C CYS A 236 17.26 -27.20 -36.05
N ASP A 237 17.27 -28.11 -35.08
CA ASP A 237 17.07 -27.81 -33.66
C ASP A 237 18.12 -26.83 -33.11
N ALA A 238 19.40 -27.03 -33.46
CA ALA A 238 20.51 -26.21 -32.97
C ALA A 238 20.48 -24.74 -33.45
N ALA A 239 19.70 -24.43 -34.48
CA ALA A 239 19.62 -23.10 -35.08
C ALA A 239 18.31 -22.36 -34.74
N SER A 240 17.49 -22.92 -33.84
CA SER A 240 16.11 -22.46 -33.63
C SER A 240 15.82 -22.05 -32.19
N ASP A 241 15.78 -20.74 -31.93
CA ASP A 241 15.44 -20.17 -30.62
C ASP A 241 13.92 -20.08 -30.36
N SER A 242 13.08 -20.38 -31.36
CA SER A 242 11.62 -20.37 -31.22
C SER A 242 10.92 -21.42 -32.07
N CYS A 243 9.72 -21.83 -31.67
CA CYS A 243 8.94 -22.83 -32.40
C CYS A 243 8.38 -22.26 -33.72
N PRO A 244 8.65 -22.88 -34.90
CA PRO A 244 8.09 -22.41 -36.18
C PRO A 244 6.56 -22.47 -36.27
N VAL A 245 5.91 -23.28 -35.42
CA VAL A 245 4.46 -23.47 -35.42
C VAL A 245 3.74 -22.38 -34.63
N CYS A 246 4.16 -22.14 -33.38
CA CYS A 246 3.47 -21.23 -32.46
C CYS A 246 4.30 -20.02 -32.02
N ARG A 247 5.55 -19.90 -32.50
CA ARG A 247 6.50 -18.82 -32.21
C ARG A 247 6.87 -18.63 -30.75
N PHE A 248 6.62 -19.64 -29.92
CA PHE A 248 7.02 -19.64 -28.53
C PHE A 248 8.54 -19.83 -28.42
N VAL A 249 9.20 -19.11 -27.51
CA VAL A 249 10.65 -19.23 -27.29
C VAL A 249 10.96 -20.63 -26.76
N THR A 250 11.89 -21.32 -27.41
CA THR A 250 12.29 -22.68 -27.05
C THR A 250 13.20 -22.62 -25.83
N THR A 251 12.84 -23.34 -24.75
CA THR A 251 13.68 -23.46 -23.54
C THR A 251 14.39 -24.82 -23.44
N GLY A 252 14.11 -25.74 -24.35
CA GLY A 252 14.71 -27.05 -24.46
C GLY A 252 14.02 -27.90 -25.54
N SER A 253 14.66 -28.99 -25.95
CA SER A 253 14.16 -29.88 -26.99
C SER A 253 14.28 -31.35 -26.58
N VAL A 254 13.40 -32.20 -27.12
CA VAL A 254 13.44 -33.65 -26.91
C VAL A 254 13.41 -34.34 -28.28
N ARG A 255 14.39 -35.21 -28.53
CA ARG A 255 14.44 -36.03 -29.74
C ARG A 255 13.54 -37.24 -29.59
N VAL A 256 12.71 -37.48 -30.58
CA VAL A 256 11.90 -38.69 -30.72
C VAL A 256 12.68 -39.63 -31.62
N LEU A 257 13.13 -40.76 -31.06
CA LEU A 257 13.72 -41.84 -31.84
C LEU A 257 12.55 -42.62 -32.47
N SER A 258 12.49 -42.63 -33.79
CA SER A 258 11.53 -43.43 -34.59
C SER A 258 12.30 -44.35 -35.52
#